data_AF-A0A7S3BZY0-F1
#
_entry.id   AF-A0A7S3BZY0-F1
#
_cell.length_a   1.000
_cell.length_b   1.000
_cell.length_c   1.000
_cell.angle_alpha   90.00
_cell.angle_beta   90.00
_cell.angle_gamma   90.00
#
_symmetry.space_group_name_H-M   'P 1'
#
loop_
_entity.id
_entity.type
_entity.pdbx_description
1 polymer ?
#
loop_
_entity_poly.entity_id
_entity_poly.type
_entity_poly.pdbx_seq_one_letter_code
_entity_poly.pdbx_strand_id
1 'polypeptide(L)'
;AFTEISPLKASMLVKQWQGLLAEVDQKVGVVPELGSTSIGVQRFGPELERRTACARQYEMFLESTFGLALADKSDDPAAMRGELPSLEIAGRFRGPMCGVYASLTSPATMSLVERQDVDWSLLALTVNPTERKLDVIVAAEVATLSAIGAEAQAVGASLRVHARVVPTLASADQLGLLPVEDTSAEWLTL
;
A
#
# COMPACT_ATOMS: atom_id res chain seq x y z
N ALA A 1 8.36 -0.90 15.58
CA ALA A 1 7.03 -0.98 16.20
C ALA A 1 6.00 -0.69 15.12
N PHE A 2 4.98 -1.52 15.04
CA PHE A 2 3.83 -1.31 14.17
C PHE A 2 2.81 -0.47 14.94
N THR A 3 2.35 0.64 14.36
CA THR A 3 1.51 1.61 15.08
C THR A 3 0.49 2.25 14.17
N GLU A 4 -0.73 2.47 14.66
CA GLU A 4 -1.72 3.31 13.99
C GLU A 4 -1.21 4.77 13.92
N ILE A 5 -1.36 5.39 12.75
CA ILE A 5 -1.01 6.78 12.49
C ILE A 5 -2.21 7.51 11.89
N SER A 6 -2.29 8.82 12.06
CA SER A 6 -3.38 9.59 11.45
C SER A 6 -3.31 9.58 9.92
N PRO A 7 -4.45 9.60 9.21
CA PRO A 7 -4.47 9.67 7.75
C PRO A 7 -3.69 10.85 7.19
N LEU A 8 -3.72 12.00 7.87
CA LEU A 8 -2.92 13.17 7.48
C LEU A 8 -1.41 12.86 7.51
N LYS A 9 -0.92 12.25 8.59
CA LYS A 9 0.51 11.88 8.70
C LYS A 9 0.88 10.87 7.63
N ALA A 10 0.03 9.89 7.36
CA ALA A 10 0.23 8.93 6.29
C ALA A 10 0.32 9.62 4.93
N SER A 11 -0.64 10.49 4.59
CA SER A 11 -0.65 11.22 3.31
C SER A 11 0.64 12.03 3.09
N MET A 12 1.17 12.68 4.14
CA MET A 12 2.44 13.40 4.09
C MET A 12 3.63 12.46 3.83
N LEU A 13 3.70 11.32 4.52
CA LEU A 13 4.77 10.34 4.34
C LEU A 13 4.73 9.72 2.93
N VAL A 14 3.54 9.37 2.45
CA VAL A 14 3.35 8.81 1.10
C VAL A 14 3.76 9.82 0.04
N LYS A 15 3.41 11.10 0.22
CA LYS A 15 3.83 12.16 -0.69
C LYS A 15 5.35 12.31 -0.74
N GLN A 16 6.01 12.21 0.42
CA GLN A 16 7.48 12.17 0.49
C GLN A 16 8.03 10.95 -0.24
N TRP A 17 7.42 9.77 -0.07
CA TRP A 17 7.85 8.53 -0.73
C TRP A 17 7.64 8.60 -2.25
N GLN A 18 6.57 9.22 -2.76
CA GLN A 18 6.43 9.51 -4.19
C GLN A 18 7.59 10.35 -4.74
N GLY A 19 8.04 11.37 -3.99
CA GLY A 19 9.22 12.17 -4.35
C GLY A 19 10.50 11.34 -4.38
N LEU A 20 10.70 10.49 -3.37
CA LEU A 20 11.84 9.57 -3.31
C LEU A 20 11.82 8.56 -4.46
N LEU A 21 10.65 8.01 -4.82
CA LEU A 21 10.52 7.11 -5.96
C LEU A 21 10.95 7.81 -7.25
N ALA A 22 10.49 9.04 -7.49
CA ALA A 22 10.89 9.84 -8.65
C ALA A 22 12.41 10.12 -8.68
N GLU A 23 13.02 10.44 -7.53
CA GLU A 23 14.48 10.61 -7.44
C GLU A 23 15.25 9.30 -7.71
N VAL A 24 14.78 8.19 -7.14
CA VAL A 24 15.37 6.87 -7.35
C VAL A 24 15.20 6.42 -8.80
N ASP A 25 14.14 6.85 -9.47
CA ASP A 25 13.97 6.68 -10.91
C ASP A 25 14.95 7.52 -11.73
N GLN A 26 15.22 8.77 -11.35
CA GLN A 26 16.20 9.62 -12.01
C GLN A 26 17.66 9.14 -11.80
N LYS A 27 18.01 8.66 -10.60
CA LYS A 27 19.38 8.27 -10.21
C LYS A 27 19.85 6.92 -10.77
N VAL A 28 19.00 6.16 -11.45
CA VAL A 28 19.32 4.81 -11.99
C VAL A 28 19.62 4.86 -13.50
N GLY A 29 19.92 6.04 -14.07
CA GLY A 29 20.06 6.24 -15.52
C GLY A 29 21.27 7.05 -16.00
N VAL A 30 22.38 7.13 -15.27
CA VAL A 30 23.58 7.84 -15.74
C VAL A 30 24.76 6.87 -15.90
N VAL A 31 24.85 6.25 -17.08
CA VAL A 31 26.14 5.80 -17.62
C VAL A 31 26.56 6.87 -18.61
N PRO A 32 27.69 7.56 -18.42
CA PRO A 32 28.15 8.53 -19.41
C PRO A 32 28.62 7.75 -20.64
N GLU A 33 27.84 7.74 -21.71
CA GLU A 33 28.38 7.44 -23.03
C GLU A 33 29.13 8.68 -23.52
N LEU A 34 30.43 8.49 -23.77
CA LEU A 34 31.30 9.46 -24.41
C LEU A 34 30.69 9.86 -25.77
N GLY A 35 29.96 10.99 -25.83
CA GLY A 35 29.68 11.71 -27.07
C GLY A 35 28.22 11.98 -27.46
N SER A 36 27.21 11.69 -26.64
CA SER A 36 25.79 11.98 -26.96
C SER A 36 25.12 12.92 -25.95
N THR A 37 24.43 13.97 -26.42
CA THR A 37 23.69 14.96 -25.60
C THR A 37 22.22 14.62 -25.36
N SER A 38 21.77 13.40 -25.64
CA SER A 38 20.42 12.96 -25.27
C SER A 38 20.38 11.44 -25.11
N ILE A 39 20.54 11.00 -23.86
CA ILE A 39 20.49 9.58 -23.47
C ILE A 39 19.17 9.34 -22.72
N GLY A 40 18.15 8.86 -23.44
CA GLY A 40 16.92 8.32 -22.84
C GLY A 40 17.02 6.81 -22.79
N VAL A 41 17.33 6.23 -21.63
CA VAL A 41 17.24 4.78 -21.45
C VAL A 41 15.77 4.42 -21.25
N GLN A 42 15.13 3.85 -22.27
CA GLN A 42 13.88 3.11 -22.06
C GLN A 42 14.20 1.88 -21.22
N ARG A 43 13.66 1.84 -19.99
CA ARG A 43 13.69 0.61 -19.20
C ARG A 43 12.76 -0.40 -19.84
N PHE A 44 13.17 -1.66 -19.90
CA PHE A 44 12.35 -2.79 -20.30
C PHE A 44 12.49 -3.88 -19.23
N GLY A 45 11.43 -4.67 -19.03
CA GLY A 45 11.46 -5.87 -18.18
C GLY A 45 10.87 -5.72 -16.76
N PRO A 46 10.99 -6.76 -15.93
CA PRO A 46 10.20 -6.93 -14.69
C PRO A 46 10.36 -5.82 -13.64
N GLU A 47 11.52 -5.17 -13.58
CA GLU A 47 11.77 -4.07 -12.63
C GLU A 47 11.03 -2.79 -13.02
N LEU A 48 10.83 -2.53 -14.32
CA LEU A 48 10.01 -1.39 -14.75
C LEU A 48 8.55 -1.62 -14.38
N GLU A 49 8.01 -2.81 -14.70
CA GLU A 49 6.64 -3.19 -14.40
C GLU A 49 6.34 -3.08 -12.90
N ARG A 50 7.25 -3.59 -12.05
CA ARG A 50 7.17 -3.46 -10.60
C ARG A 50 7.14 -2.01 -10.13
N ARG A 51 7.99 -1.15 -10.69
CA ARG A 51 8.02 0.28 -10.30
C ARG A 51 6.80 1.04 -10.78
N THR A 52 6.29 0.75 -11.97
CA THR A 52 5.03 1.31 -12.46
C THR A 52 3.86 0.89 -11.56
N ALA A 53 3.82 -0.37 -11.13
CA ALA A 53 2.84 -0.84 -10.15
C ALA A 53 3.00 -0.12 -8.81
N CYS A 54 4.23 0.08 -8.35
CA CYS A 54 4.54 0.79 -7.11
C CYS A 54 4.15 2.28 -7.16
N ALA A 55 4.34 2.96 -8.29
CA ALA A 55 3.89 4.34 -8.48
C ALA A 55 2.36 4.43 -8.33
N ARG A 56 1.62 3.52 -8.98
CA ARG A 56 0.16 3.44 -8.87
C ARG A 56 -0.32 3.11 -7.46
N GLN A 57 0.41 2.24 -6.74
CA GLN A 57 0.17 1.98 -5.32
C GLN A 57 0.22 3.25 -4.49
N TYR A 58 1.26 4.05 -4.68
CA TYR A 58 1.41 5.31 -3.94
C TYR A 58 0.34 6.32 -4.28
N GLU A 59 -0.06 6.43 -5.55
CA GLU A 59 -1.15 7.31 -5.97
C GLU A 59 -2.45 6.93 -5.29
N MET A 60 -2.85 5.66 -5.36
CA MET A 60 -4.07 5.17 -4.71
C MET A 60 -4.01 5.36 -3.20
N PHE A 61 -2.90 4.98 -2.57
CA PHE A 61 -2.74 5.13 -1.12
C PHE A 61 -2.78 6.60 -0.69
N LEU A 62 -2.16 7.50 -1.46
CA LEU A 62 -2.22 8.93 -1.21
C LEU A 62 -3.65 9.46 -1.33
N GLU A 63 -4.36 9.09 -2.40
CA GLU A 63 -5.74 9.52 -2.65
C GLU A 63 -6.68 9.08 -1.52
N SER A 64 -6.57 7.82 -1.09
CA SER A 64 -7.33 7.27 0.04
C SER A 64 -7.00 7.98 1.35
N THR A 65 -5.72 8.10 1.70
CA THR A 65 -5.32 8.70 3.00
C THR A 65 -5.55 10.21 3.05
N PHE A 66 -5.40 10.91 1.93
CA PHE A 66 -5.74 12.33 1.83
C PHE A 66 -7.25 12.55 1.91
N GLY A 67 -8.06 11.73 1.24
CA GLY A 67 -9.52 11.76 1.36
C GLY A 67 -9.99 11.55 2.81
N LEU A 68 -9.43 10.55 3.49
CA LEU A 68 -9.68 10.32 4.92
C LEU A 68 -9.27 11.54 5.78
N ALA A 69 -8.10 12.14 5.50
CA ALA A 69 -7.62 13.31 6.23
C ALA A 69 -8.49 14.57 6.04
N LEU A 70 -9.13 14.70 4.87
CA LEU A 70 -10.10 15.76 4.62
C LEU A 70 -11.42 15.47 5.32
N ALA A 71 -11.89 14.23 5.27
CA ALA A 71 -13.10 13.80 5.98
C ALA A 71 -12.98 13.99 7.50
N ASP A 72 -11.79 13.75 8.07
CA ASP A 72 -11.53 13.96 9.50
C ASP A 72 -11.64 15.43 9.97
N LYS A 73 -11.73 16.38 9.04
CA LYS A 73 -11.91 17.80 9.32
C LYS A 73 -13.34 18.29 9.10
N SER A 74 -14.25 17.43 8.64
CA SER A 74 -15.65 17.79 8.41
C SER A 74 -16.45 17.77 9.72
N ASP A 75 -17.65 18.34 9.67
CA ASP A 75 -18.59 18.33 10.80
C ASP A 75 -19.15 16.92 11.09
N ASP A 76 -19.18 16.04 10.07
CA ASP A 76 -19.53 14.63 10.20
C ASP A 76 -18.49 13.75 9.48
N PRO A 77 -17.40 13.39 10.18
CA PRO A 77 -16.34 12.58 9.59
C PRO A 77 -16.81 11.20 9.13
N ALA A 78 -17.74 10.58 9.85
CA ALA A 78 -18.19 9.22 9.53
C ALA A 78 -18.98 9.20 8.21
N ALA A 79 -19.90 10.15 8.02
CA ALA A 79 -20.65 10.28 6.78
C ALA A 79 -19.72 10.60 5.60
N MET A 80 -18.82 11.59 5.76
CA MET A 80 -17.92 11.98 4.68
C MET A 80 -16.93 10.88 4.30
N ARG A 81 -16.42 10.11 5.28
CA ARG A 81 -15.62 8.91 5.01
C ARG A 81 -16.42 7.84 4.24
N GLY A 82 -17.73 7.75 4.48
CA GLY A 82 -18.66 6.84 3.80
C GLY A 82 -18.88 7.14 2.32
N GLU A 83 -18.47 8.30 1.83
CA GLU A 83 -18.69 8.76 0.45
C GLU A 83 -17.38 8.88 -0.35
N LEU A 84 -16.24 8.45 0.20
CA LEU A 84 -14.93 8.58 -0.45
C LEU A 84 -14.79 7.62 -1.65
N PRO A 85 -14.70 8.12 -2.91
CA PRO A 85 -14.62 7.26 -4.10
C PRO A 85 -13.36 6.41 -4.14
N SER A 86 -12.25 6.93 -3.60
CA SER A 86 -10.97 6.21 -3.53
C SER A 86 -10.98 5.01 -2.56
N LEU A 87 -12.09 4.81 -1.83
CA LEU A 87 -12.31 3.68 -0.94
C LEU A 87 -13.56 2.88 -1.33
N GLU A 88 -14.02 3.01 -2.58
CA GLU A 88 -15.03 2.15 -3.16
C GLU A 88 -14.36 0.88 -3.71
N ILE A 89 -14.60 -0.25 -3.05
CA ILE A 89 -14.02 -1.54 -3.43
C ILE A 89 -15.15 -2.53 -3.65
N ALA A 90 -15.23 -3.08 -4.87
CA ALA A 90 -16.31 -3.95 -5.33
C ALA A 90 -17.71 -3.34 -5.12
N GLY A 91 -17.87 -2.04 -5.44
CA GLY A 91 -19.15 -1.33 -5.33
C GLY A 91 -19.56 -0.97 -3.90
N ARG A 92 -18.67 -1.12 -2.92
CA ARG A 92 -18.94 -0.81 -1.51
C ARG A 92 -17.90 0.13 -0.93
N PHE A 93 -18.37 1.22 -0.31
CA PHE A 93 -17.55 2.19 0.40
C PHE A 93 -17.01 1.62 1.72
N ARG A 94 -15.69 1.74 1.92
CA ARG A 94 -14.96 1.17 3.08
C ARG A 94 -14.46 2.22 4.08
N GLY A 95 -14.58 3.50 3.73
CA GLY A 95 -13.92 4.59 4.46
C GLY A 95 -14.26 4.76 5.95
N PRO A 96 -15.51 4.54 6.43
CA PRO A 96 -15.85 4.83 7.83
C PRO A 96 -14.98 4.10 8.85
N MET A 97 -14.60 2.85 8.54
CA MET A 97 -13.82 1.99 9.44
C MET A 97 -12.35 1.87 9.06
N CYS A 98 -11.87 2.70 8.12
CA CYS A 98 -10.48 2.67 7.69
C CYS A 98 -9.54 3.29 8.74
N GLY A 99 -8.48 2.56 9.06
CA GLY A 99 -7.32 3.01 9.83
C GLY A 99 -6.04 2.89 9.00
N VAL A 100 -5.03 3.67 9.35
CA VAL A 100 -3.71 3.62 8.70
C VAL A 100 -2.67 3.19 9.72
N TYR A 101 -1.88 2.18 9.38
CA TYR A 101 -0.83 1.66 10.21
C TYR A 101 0.53 1.82 9.53
N ALA A 102 1.57 1.99 10.31
CA ALA A 102 2.93 2.08 9.80
C ALA A 102 3.91 1.27 10.65
N SER A 103 4.88 0.63 9.98
CA SER A 103 6.11 0.17 10.60
C SER A 103 7.26 1.07 10.16
N LEU A 104 7.95 1.68 11.13
CA LEU A 104 9.16 2.47 10.87
C LEU A 104 10.45 1.64 10.96
N THR A 105 10.34 0.30 10.93
CA THR A 105 11.50 -0.60 10.76
C THR A 105 12.09 -0.43 9.35
N SER A 106 13.31 -0.91 9.09
CA SER A 106 13.89 -0.84 7.74
C SER A 106 13.69 -2.17 7.00
N PRO A 107 13.00 -2.21 5.84
CA PRO A 107 12.37 -1.08 5.16
C PRO A 107 11.02 -0.70 5.82
N ALA A 108 10.69 0.59 5.75
CA ALA A 108 9.47 1.11 6.38
C ALA A 108 8.25 0.74 5.55
N THR A 109 7.14 0.45 6.21
CA THR A 109 5.88 0.07 5.56
C THR A 109 4.72 0.93 6.04
N MET A 110 3.73 1.11 5.17
CA MET A 110 2.43 1.71 5.53
C MET A 110 1.31 0.84 4.98
N SER A 111 0.24 0.70 5.77
CA SER A 111 -0.89 -0.17 5.45
C SER A 111 -2.20 0.53 5.74
N LEU A 112 -3.15 0.41 4.83
CA LEU A 112 -4.51 0.89 4.96
C LEU A 112 -5.39 -0.32 5.25
N VAL A 113 -6.12 -0.28 6.36
CA VAL A 113 -6.90 -1.41 6.86
C VAL A 113 -8.32 -0.96 7.18
N GLU A 114 -9.33 -1.64 6.63
CA GLU A 114 -10.71 -1.54 7.11
C GLU A 114 -10.89 -2.50 8.29
N ARG A 115 -11.45 -2.01 9.40
CA ARG A 115 -11.68 -2.79 10.61
C ARG A 115 -13.17 -3.08 10.77
N GLN A 116 -13.59 -4.34 10.65
CA GLN A 116 -14.93 -4.75 11.07
C GLN A 116 -14.82 -5.62 12.33
N ASP A 117 -15.98 -5.87 12.96
CA ASP A 117 -16.03 -6.57 14.25
C ASP A 117 -15.48 -8.00 14.18
N VAL A 118 -15.58 -8.65 13.02
CA VAL A 118 -15.23 -10.08 12.84
C VAL A 118 -14.09 -10.26 11.83
N ASP A 119 -13.92 -9.31 10.91
CA ASP A 119 -12.92 -9.34 9.87
C ASP A 119 -12.27 -7.96 9.65
N TRP A 120 -10.94 -7.97 9.62
CA TRP A 120 -10.14 -6.84 9.18
C TRP A 120 -9.71 -7.10 7.74
N SER A 121 -9.64 -6.02 6.98
CA SER A 121 -9.41 -6.04 5.54
C SER A 121 -8.22 -5.16 5.21
N LEU A 122 -7.09 -5.74 4.77
CA LEU A 122 -6.00 -4.98 4.18
C LEU A 122 -6.44 -4.47 2.81
N LEU A 123 -6.49 -3.15 2.65
CA LEU A 123 -6.90 -2.47 1.41
C LEU A 123 -5.71 -2.04 0.56
N ALA A 124 -4.61 -1.64 1.20
CA ALA A 124 -3.37 -1.28 0.52
C ALA A 124 -2.16 -1.45 1.44
N LEU A 125 -1.01 -1.83 0.89
CA LEU A 125 0.27 -1.90 1.58
C LEU A 125 1.34 -1.29 0.69
N THR A 126 2.19 -0.43 1.26
CA THR A 126 3.32 0.18 0.55
C THR A 126 4.59 0.02 1.35
N VAL A 127 5.72 -0.16 0.65
CA VAL A 127 7.06 -0.33 1.23
C VAL A 127 7.96 0.78 0.71
N ASN A 128 8.70 1.44 1.60
CA ASN A 128 9.58 2.57 1.28
C ASN A 128 10.36 2.36 -0.03
N PRO A 129 10.27 3.30 -0.99
CA PRO A 129 10.77 3.10 -2.36
C PRO A 129 12.30 3.14 -2.48
N THR A 130 13.01 3.42 -1.39
CA THR A 130 14.48 3.37 -1.35
C THR A 130 15.03 1.94 -1.31
N GLU A 131 14.23 0.97 -0.85
CA GLU A 131 14.63 -0.44 -0.87
C GLU A 131 14.51 -1.01 -2.29
N ARG A 132 15.53 -1.77 -2.70
CA ARG A 132 15.66 -2.32 -4.06
C ARG A 132 15.73 -3.84 -4.09
N LYS A 133 16.03 -4.47 -2.95
CA LYS A 133 16.15 -5.92 -2.83
C LYS A 133 14.77 -6.53 -2.63
N LEU A 134 14.33 -7.32 -3.61
CA LEU A 134 12.99 -7.90 -3.61
C LEU A 134 12.73 -8.79 -2.39
N ASP A 135 13.69 -9.63 -2.02
CA ASP A 135 13.65 -10.48 -0.82
C ASP A 135 13.45 -9.68 0.47
N VAL A 136 14.07 -8.50 0.57
CA VAL A 136 13.91 -7.60 1.72
C VAL A 136 12.52 -6.94 1.72
N ILE A 137 12.01 -6.57 0.54
CA ILE A 137 10.64 -6.05 0.40
C ILE A 137 9.63 -7.11 0.83
N VAL A 138 9.75 -8.34 0.31
CA VAL A 138 8.88 -9.48 0.68
C VAL A 138 8.88 -9.69 2.19
N ALA A 139 10.06 -9.75 2.81
CA ALA A 139 10.18 -9.95 4.26
C ALA A 139 9.47 -8.84 5.06
N ALA A 140 9.51 -7.60 4.58
CA ALA A 140 8.82 -6.48 5.21
C ALA A 140 7.29 -6.54 5.03
N GLU A 141 6.82 -6.96 3.85
CA GLU A 141 5.39 -7.22 3.59
C GLU A 141 4.88 -8.32 4.53
N VAL A 142 5.58 -9.46 4.61
CA VAL A 142 5.26 -10.58 5.52
C VAL A 142 5.21 -10.13 6.98
N ALA A 143 6.23 -9.40 7.43
CA ALA A 143 6.29 -8.91 8.81
C ALA A 143 5.14 -7.95 9.12
N THR A 144 4.75 -7.11 8.15
CA THR A 144 3.63 -6.18 8.29
C THR A 144 2.29 -6.92 8.35
N LEU A 145 2.07 -7.90 7.46
CA LEU A 145 0.88 -8.75 7.47
C LEU A 145 0.74 -9.53 8.78
N SER A 146 1.84 -10.09 9.28
CA SER A 146 1.88 -10.79 10.56
C SER A 146 1.53 -9.86 11.72
N ALA A 147 2.03 -8.61 11.70
CA ALA A 147 1.72 -7.62 12.72
C ALA A 147 0.22 -7.21 12.69
N ILE A 148 -0.34 -6.95 11.51
CA ILE A 148 -1.79 -6.65 11.37
C ILE A 148 -2.62 -7.85 11.82
N GLY A 149 -2.21 -9.07 11.46
CA GLY A 149 -2.90 -10.29 11.86
C GLY A 149 -2.93 -10.46 13.38
N ALA A 150 -1.82 -10.17 14.06
CA ALA A 150 -1.76 -10.20 15.52
C ALA A 150 -2.68 -9.14 16.16
N GLU A 151 -2.74 -7.93 15.61
CA GLU A 151 -3.66 -6.87 16.06
C GLU A 151 -5.13 -7.26 15.88
N ALA A 152 -5.49 -7.82 14.72
CA ALA A 152 -6.85 -8.32 14.45
C ALA A 152 -7.23 -9.45 15.42
N GLN A 153 -6.33 -10.41 15.64
CA GLN A 153 -6.55 -11.53 16.58
C GLN A 153 -6.71 -11.06 18.02
N ALA A 154 -5.99 -10.02 18.44
CA ALA A 154 -6.10 -9.46 19.78
C ALA A 154 -7.51 -8.92 20.09
N VAL A 155 -8.27 -8.53 19.06
CA VAL A 155 -9.68 -8.11 19.18
C VAL A 155 -10.67 -9.20 18.76
N GLY A 156 -10.22 -10.43 18.50
CA GLY A 156 -11.06 -11.55 18.09
C GLY A 156 -11.47 -11.55 16.61
N ALA A 157 -10.85 -10.70 15.78
CA ALA A 157 -11.09 -10.61 14.35
C ALA A 157 -10.10 -11.47 13.54
N SER A 158 -10.53 -11.88 12.34
CA SER A 158 -9.66 -12.49 11.32
C SER A 158 -9.07 -11.41 10.39
N LEU A 159 -7.95 -11.69 9.73
CA LEU A 159 -7.38 -10.79 8.71
C LEU A 159 -7.63 -11.35 7.31
N ARG A 160 -8.11 -10.49 6.42
CA ARG A 160 -8.30 -10.73 5.00
C ARG A 160 -7.57 -9.66 4.19
N VAL A 161 -7.14 -10.01 2.98
CA VAL A 161 -6.61 -9.04 2.02
C VAL A 161 -7.69 -8.75 0.99
N HIS A 162 -8.26 -7.55 1.06
CA HIS A 162 -9.30 -7.05 0.17
C HIS A 162 -8.68 -6.03 -0.80
N ALA A 163 -7.83 -6.51 -1.71
CA ALA A 163 -7.16 -5.66 -2.67
C ALA A 163 -6.84 -6.40 -3.96
N ARG A 164 -6.78 -5.68 -5.08
CA ARG A 164 -6.25 -6.24 -6.32
C ARG A 164 -4.81 -6.68 -6.07
N VAL A 165 -4.55 -7.99 -6.18
CA VAL A 165 -3.32 -8.66 -5.71
C VAL A 165 -2.06 -8.09 -6.39
N VAL A 166 -2.11 -7.91 -7.71
CA VAL A 166 -0.96 -7.47 -8.53
C VAL A 166 -0.50 -6.04 -8.21
N PRO A 167 -1.38 -5.05 -7.97
CA PRO A 167 -0.96 -3.73 -7.53
C PRO A 167 -0.92 -3.58 -6.00
N THR A 168 -0.90 -4.61 -5.16
CA THR A 168 -0.92 -4.39 -3.68
C THR A 168 0.23 -5.06 -2.92
N LEU A 169 0.80 -6.14 -3.46
CA LEU A 169 1.87 -6.88 -2.81
C LEU A 169 2.93 -7.18 -3.87
N ALA A 170 4.19 -6.83 -3.60
CA ALA A 170 5.29 -7.14 -4.52
C ALA A 170 5.53 -8.65 -4.67
N SER A 171 4.89 -9.47 -3.83
CA SER A 171 5.21 -10.88 -3.63
C SER A 171 4.01 -11.77 -3.31
N ALA A 172 2.81 -11.45 -3.79
CA ALA A 172 1.58 -12.20 -3.49
C ALA A 172 1.71 -13.73 -3.57
N ASP A 173 2.43 -14.24 -4.58
CA ASP A 173 2.66 -15.68 -4.81
C ASP A 173 3.54 -16.36 -3.73
N GLN A 174 4.29 -15.57 -2.95
CA GLN A 174 5.19 -16.05 -1.89
C GLN A 174 4.60 -15.90 -0.48
N LEU A 175 3.41 -15.29 -0.37
CA LEU A 175 2.78 -14.97 0.91
C LEU A 175 1.85 -16.09 1.44
N GLY A 176 1.76 -17.22 0.75
CA GLY A 176 0.92 -18.37 1.18
C GLY A 176 -0.58 -18.10 1.17
N LEU A 177 -0.98 -17.08 0.42
CA LEU A 177 -2.32 -16.52 0.41
C LEU A 177 -3.30 -17.42 -0.37
N LEU A 178 -4.46 -17.76 0.21
CA LEU A 178 -5.44 -18.66 -0.39
C LEU A 178 -6.59 -17.90 -1.07
N PRO A 179 -6.98 -18.25 -2.31
CA PRO A 179 -8.11 -17.62 -3.00
C PRO A 179 -9.43 -17.94 -2.28
N VAL A 180 -10.33 -16.95 -2.16
CA VAL A 180 -11.69 -17.17 -1.64
C VAL A 180 -12.55 -17.84 -2.71
N GLU A 181 -13.13 -19.00 -2.38
CA GLU A 181 -13.74 -19.97 -3.33
C GLU A 181 -14.93 -19.47 -4.17
N ASP A 182 -15.47 -18.26 -3.96
CA ASP A 182 -16.75 -17.87 -4.57
C ASP A 182 -16.79 -16.52 -5.29
N THR A 183 -15.64 -15.92 -5.63
CA THR A 183 -15.63 -14.83 -6.61
C THR A 183 -14.36 -14.88 -7.44
N SER A 184 -14.52 -14.81 -8.76
CA SER A 184 -13.46 -14.70 -9.75
C SER A 184 -12.34 -13.75 -9.28
N ALA A 185 -11.24 -14.35 -8.83
CA ALA A 185 -9.89 -13.83 -8.64
C ALA A 185 -9.78 -12.39 -8.09
N GLU A 186 -9.49 -12.23 -6.78
CA GLU A 186 -8.75 -11.07 -6.19
C GLU A 186 -8.68 -11.06 -4.63
N TRP A 187 -8.96 -12.18 -3.94
CA TRP A 187 -9.12 -12.18 -2.48
C TRP A 187 -8.25 -13.23 -1.81
N LEU A 188 -7.64 -12.87 -0.69
CA LEU A 188 -6.65 -13.73 -0.03
C LEU A 188 -6.86 -13.77 1.50
N THR A 189 -6.90 -14.97 2.07
CA THR A 189 -6.92 -15.20 3.53
C THR A 189 -5.55 -15.67 4.02
N LEU A 190 -5.16 -15.21 5.22
CA LEU A 190 -3.95 -15.65 5.95
C LEU A 190 -4.27 -16.77 6.94
#